data_AF-A0A0F8WRF7-F1
#
_entry.id   AF-A0A0F8WRF7-F1
#
_cell.length_a   1.000
_cell.length_b   1.000
_cell.length_c   1.000
_cell.angle_alpha   90.00
_cell.angle_beta   90.00
_cell.angle_gamma   90.00
#
_symmetry.space_group_name_H-M   'P 1'
#
loop_
_entity.id
_entity.type
_entity.pdbx_description
1 polymer ?
#
loop_
_entity_poly.entity_id
_entity_poly.type
_entity_poly.pdbx_seq_one_letter_code
_entity_poly.pdbx_strand_id
1 'polypeptide(L)'
;KNVRGINSEALKILSQYQWPGNVRELQNVIERAMILATGEFITPAELPSQIAGSVEFQRYSDDLRIASAAYEKEHIRRVLLAAGGNKEECSRRLGINPSTLYRKMADLGMVSDSFS
;
A
#
# COMPACT_ATOMS: atom_id res chain seq x y z
N LYS A 1 4.01 -9.70 26.55
CA LYS A 1 5.34 -9.44 25.91
C LYS A 1 5.95 -8.21 26.57
N ASN A 2 7.26 -8.18 26.82
CA ASN A 2 7.89 -7.12 27.62
C ASN A 2 8.79 -6.22 26.74
N VAL A 3 8.17 -5.55 25.77
CA VAL A 3 8.87 -4.54 24.96
C VAL A 3 9.02 -3.30 25.84
N ARG A 4 10.26 -2.90 26.12
CA ARG A 4 10.63 -1.77 26.98
C ARG A 4 10.82 -0.47 26.21
N GLY A 5 10.99 -0.53 24.90
CA GLY A 5 11.14 0.66 24.08
C GLY A 5 11.46 0.38 22.62
N ILE A 6 11.86 1.44 21.91
CA ILE A 6 12.25 1.43 20.51
C ILE A 6 13.73 1.76 20.42
N ASN A 7 14.49 0.99 19.65
CA ASN A 7 15.89 1.26 19.37
C ASN A 7 16.05 2.60 18.61
N SER A 8 17.15 3.32 18.83
CA SER A 8 17.44 4.60 18.21
C SER A 8 17.38 4.61 16.67
N GLU A 9 17.82 3.54 16.01
CA GLU A 9 17.74 3.38 14.54
C GLU A 9 16.29 3.21 14.07
N ALA A 10 15.50 2.40 14.77
CA ALA A 10 14.08 2.26 14.49
C ALA A 10 13.33 3.58 14.72
N LEU A 11 13.68 4.31 15.78
CA LEU A 11 13.09 5.62 16.09
C LEU A 11 13.42 6.65 15.00
N LYS A 12 14.65 6.63 14.48
CA LYS A 12 15.08 7.50 13.37
C LYS A 12 14.28 7.22 12.10
N ILE A 13 14.09 5.94 11.76
CA ILE A 13 13.25 5.53 10.62
C ILE A 13 11.82 6.02 10.80
N LEU A 14 11.22 5.78 11.96
CA LEU A 14 9.86 6.20 12.28
C LEU A 14 9.72 7.74 12.23
N SER A 15 10.73 8.48 12.66
CA SER A 15 10.70 9.95 12.71
C SER A 15 10.92 10.60 11.33
N GLN A 16 11.59 9.92 10.41
CA GLN A 16 11.84 10.41 9.05
C GLN A 16 10.70 10.07 8.08
N TYR A 17 9.89 9.07 8.40
CA TYR A 17 8.75 8.69 7.59
C TYR A 17 7.63 9.73 7.68
N GLN A 18 7.01 10.06 6.54
CA GLN A 18 6.05 11.17 6.42
C GLN A 18 4.64 10.85 6.96
N TRP A 19 4.35 9.60 7.33
CA TRP A 19 3.05 9.15 7.86
C TRP A 19 1.83 9.68 7.09
N PRO A 20 1.73 9.41 5.78
CA PRO A 20 0.62 9.90 4.95
C PRO A 20 -0.76 9.40 5.41
N GLY A 21 -0.82 8.27 6.13
CA GLY A 21 -2.03 7.74 6.77
C GLY A 21 -2.33 8.33 8.16
N ASN A 22 -1.64 9.39 8.56
CA ASN A 22 -1.72 10.05 9.86
C ASN A 22 -1.25 9.15 11.02
N VAL A 23 -1.50 9.58 12.26
CA VAL A 23 -1.06 8.91 13.50
C VAL A 23 -1.57 7.46 13.64
N ARG A 24 -2.67 7.11 12.95
CA ARG A 24 -3.20 5.73 12.94
C ARG A 24 -2.25 4.77 12.23
N GLU A 25 -1.62 5.21 11.14
CA GLU A 25 -0.62 4.41 10.44
C GLU A 25 0.59 4.13 11.36
N LEU A 26 1.07 5.15 12.08
CA LEU A 26 2.12 4.98 13.09
C LEU A 26 1.70 3.98 14.17
N GLN A 27 0.48 4.10 14.69
CA GLN A 27 -0.03 3.18 15.71
C GLN A 27 -0.03 1.72 15.21
N ASN A 28 -0.53 1.47 14.00
CA ASN A 28 -0.60 0.12 13.45
C ASN A 28 0.78 -0.48 13.17
N VAL A 29 1.73 0.36 12.72
CA VAL A 29 3.13 -0.04 12.58
C VAL A 29 3.72 -0.45 13.95
N ILE A 30 3.51 0.36 14.99
CA ILE A 30 4.03 0.07 16.33
C ILE A 30 3.35 -1.17 16.93
N GLU A 31 2.04 -1.33 16.80
CA GLU A 31 1.31 -2.52 17.25
C GLU A 31 1.86 -3.79 16.60
N ARG A 32 2.06 -3.77 15.28
CA ARG A 32 2.65 -4.88 14.55
C ARG A 32 4.10 -5.15 14.96
N ALA A 33 4.90 -4.11 15.16
CA ALA A 33 6.28 -4.24 15.63
C ALA A 33 6.34 -4.83 17.05
N MET A 34 5.42 -4.48 17.94
CA MET A 34 5.31 -5.11 19.27
C MET A 34 4.93 -6.60 19.20
N ILE A 35 4.09 -6.98 18.23
CA ILE A 35 3.74 -8.38 17.97
C ILE A 35 4.94 -9.15 17.42
N LEU A 36 5.78 -8.54 16.58
CA LEU A 36 6.94 -9.19 15.96
C LEU A 36 8.20 -9.15 16.85
N ALA A 37 8.29 -8.20 17.77
CA ALA A 37 9.40 -8.07 18.70
C ALA A 37 9.65 -9.38 19.46
N THR A 38 10.87 -9.87 19.30
CA THR A 38 11.40 -11.04 19.98
C THR A 38 12.26 -10.65 21.19
N GLY A 39 12.82 -9.43 21.19
CA GLY A 39 13.60 -8.87 22.29
C GLY A 39 12.89 -7.78 23.09
N GLU A 40 13.63 -7.11 23.98
CA GLU A 40 13.13 -6.00 24.81
C GLU A 40 12.94 -4.70 24.03
N PHE A 41 13.47 -4.58 22.81
CA PHE A 41 13.40 -3.36 22.00
C PHE A 41 12.91 -3.67 20.58
N ILE A 42 12.09 -2.76 20.03
CA ILE A 42 11.76 -2.76 18.60
C ILE A 42 13.00 -2.27 17.83
N THR A 43 13.47 -3.07 16.89
CA THR A 43 14.58 -2.75 15.99
C THR A 43 14.05 -2.56 14.56
N PRO A 44 14.87 -2.06 13.62
CA PRO A 44 14.45 -1.95 12.22
C PRO A 44 13.99 -3.27 11.60
N ALA A 45 14.44 -4.42 12.12
CA ALA A 45 14.03 -5.75 11.63
C ALA A 45 12.55 -6.06 11.88
N GLU A 46 11.94 -5.46 12.90
CA GLU A 46 10.52 -5.61 13.22
C GLU A 46 9.63 -4.53 12.59
N LEU A 47 10.24 -3.54 11.93
CA LEU A 47 9.50 -2.52 11.20
C LEU A 47 9.07 -3.05 9.82
N PRO A 48 7.90 -2.63 9.32
CA PRO A 48 7.50 -2.94 7.95
C PRO A 48 8.54 -2.47 6.94
N SER A 49 8.77 -3.28 5.91
CA SER A 49 9.72 -2.99 4.83
C SER A 49 9.41 -1.65 4.11
N GLN A 50 8.12 -1.27 4.09
CA GLN A 50 7.61 0.01 3.58
C GLN A 50 8.26 1.24 4.24
N ILE A 51 8.64 1.14 5.52
CA ILE A 51 9.32 2.22 6.25
C ILE A 51 10.80 1.94 6.45
N ALA A 52 11.23 0.67 6.46
CA ALA A 52 12.62 0.25 6.63
C ALA A 52 13.51 0.48 5.39
N GLY A 53 12.98 1.13 4.34
CA GLY A 53 13.74 1.54 3.15
C GLY A 53 14.00 0.42 2.14
N SER A 54 13.39 -0.75 2.29
CA SER A 54 13.56 -1.89 1.39
C SER A 54 12.24 -2.29 0.72
N VAL A 55 12.14 -1.95 -0.56
CA VAL A 55 11.19 -2.47 -1.56
C VAL A 55 9.71 -2.06 -1.34
N GLU A 56 9.15 -1.46 -2.40
CA GLU A 56 7.77 -1.03 -2.56
C GLU A 56 6.74 -2.11 -2.18
N PHE A 57 6.37 -2.19 -0.91
CA PHE A 57 5.11 -2.83 -0.54
C PHE A 57 4.02 -1.77 -0.59
N GLN A 58 3.11 -1.92 -1.53
CA GLN A 58 2.05 -0.95 -1.76
C GLN A 58 1.15 -0.84 -0.52
N ARG A 59 1.06 0.40 -0.04
CA ARG A 59 0.28 0.92 1.08
C ARG A 59 -1.18 0.53 0.96
N TYR A 60 -1.66 -0.37 1.82
CA TYR A 60 -3.09 -0.52 2.06
C TYR A 60 -3.44 0.24 3.35
N SER A 61 -4.39 1.15 3.25
CA SER A 61 -4.99 1.82 4.40
C SER A 61 -5.70 0.79 5.29
N ASP A 62 -5.70 0.96 6.62
CA ASP A 62 -6.47 0.08 7.52
C ASP A 62 -7.99 0.21 7.34
N ASP A 63 -8.44 1.29 6.69
CA ASP A 63 -9.78 1.34 6.12
C ASP A 63 -9.88 0.40 4.91
N LEU A 64 -10.66 -0.68 5.05
CA LEU A 64 -10.88 -1.69 4.04
C LEU A 64 -11.38 -1.11 2.70
N ARG A 65 -12.18 -0.05 2.71
CA ARG A 65 -12.65 0.57 1.46
C ARG A 65 -11.50 1.24 0.73
N ILE A 66 -10.67 1.97 1.46
CA ILE A 66 -9.50 2.66 0.88
C ILE A 66 -8.47 1.63 0.40
N ALA A 67 -8.21 0.57 1.18
CA ALA A 67 -7.34 -0.52 0.76
C ALA A 67 -7.84 -1.22 -0.50
N SER A 68 -9.13 -1.54 -0.55
CA SER A 68 -9.75 -2.20 -1.70
C SER A 68 -9.67 -1.31 -2.94
N ALA A 69 -9.97 -0.01 -2.81
CA ALA A 69 -9.86 0.94 -3.90
C ALA A 69 -8.41 1.11 -4.40
N ALA A 70 -7.43 1.15 -3.49
CA ALA A 70 -6.01 1.24 -3.84
C ALA A 70 -5.53 -0.04 -4.57
N TYR A 71 -5.90 -1.21 -4.04
CA TYR A 71 -5.61 -2.49 -4.69
C TYR A 71 -6.23 -2.56 -6.08
N GLU A 72 -7.52 -2.23 -6.18
CA GLU A 72 -8.25 -2.29 -7.44
C GLU A 72 -7.66 -1.34 -8.48
N LYS A 73 -7.31 -0.12 -8.07
CA LYS A 73 -6.66 0.87 -8.95
C LYS A 73 -5.33 0.36 -9.49
N GLU A 74 -4.45 -0.16 -8.63
CA GLU A 74 -3.16 -0.68 -9.07
C GLU A 74 -3.31 -1.94 -9.92
N HIS A 75 -4.26 -2.82 -9.59
CA HIS A 75 -4.52 -4.02 -10.37
C HIS A 75 -4.98 -3.67 -11.79
N ILE A 76 -5.94 -2.75 -11.93
CA ILE A 76 -6.40 -2.26 -13.23
C ILE A 76 -5.24 -1.60 -13.98
N ARG A 77 -4.43 -0.75 -13.32
CA ARG A 77 -3.28 -0.10 -13.94
C ARG A 77 -2.27 -1.11 -14.49
N ARG A 78 -1.93 -2.14 -13.73
CA ARG A 78 -0.97 -3.18 -14.13
C ARG A 78 -1.47 -3.96 -15.33
N VAL A 79 -2.74 -4.35 -15.32
CA VAL A 79 -3.33 -5.10 -16.44
C VAL A 79 -3.44 -4.23 -17.68
N LEU A 80 -3.76 -2.94 -17.53
CA LEU A 80 -3.81 -1.98 -18.64
C LEU A 80 -2.41 -1.77 -19.27
N LEU A 81 -1.37 -1.64 -18.45
CA LEU A 81 0.02 -1.58 -18.92
C LEU A 81 0.42 -2.86 -19.67
N ALA A 82 0.10 -4.03 -19.12
CA ALA A 82 0.37 -5.31 -19.76
C ALA A 82 -0.45 -5.53 -21.06
N ALA A 83 -1.54 -4.78 -21.23
CA ALA A 83 -2.37 -4.76 -22.44
C ALA A 83 -1.95 -3.64 -23.42
N GLY A 84 -0.85 -2.91 -23.15
CA GLY A 84 -0.38 -1.81 -24.00
C GLY A 84 -1.36 -0.65 -24.10
N GLY A 85 -2.14 -0.38 -23.04
CA GLY A 85 -3.16 0.68 -23.05
C GLY A 85 -4.50 0.28 -23.70
N ASN A 86 -4.62 -0.92 -24.27
CA ASN A 86 -5.87 -1.37 -24.86
C ASN A 86 -6.89 -1.73 -23.78
N LYS A 87 -7.93 -0.89 -23.65
CA LYS A 87 -8.99 -1.01 -22.64
C LYS A 87 -9.91 -2.21 -22.88
N GLU A 88 -10.12 -2.64 -24.12
CA GLU A 88 -10.91 -3.84 -24.42
C GLU A 88 -10.16 -5.11 -24.01
N GLU A 89 -8.87 -5.18 -24.33
CA GLU A 89 -8.00 -6.29 -23.93
C GLU A 89 -7.79 -6.32 -22.41
N CYS A 90 -7.67 -5.15 -21.76
CA CYS A 90 -7.65 -5.02 -20.31
C CYS A 90 -8.93 -5.59 -19.68
N SER A 91 -10.11 -5.21 -20.21
CA SER A 91 -11.41 -5.72 -19.75
C SER A 91 -11.51 -7.24 -19.88
N ARG A 92 -11.05 -7.78 -21.02
CA ARG A 92 -11.01 -9.23 -21.29
C ARG A 92 -10.12 -9.97 -20.30
N ARG A 93 -8.92 -9.44 -20.00
CA ARG A 93 -7.99 -10.03 -19.02
C ARG A 93 -8.50 -9.96 -17.59
N LEU A 94 -9.23 -8.89 -17.25
CA LEU A 94 -9.88 -8.74 -15.94
C LEU A 94 -11.18 -9.54 -15.82
N GLY A 95 -11.68 -10.13 -16.91
CA GLY A 95 -12.93 -10.90 -16.91
C GLY A 95 -14.18 -10.05 -16.64
N ILE A 96 -14.14 -8.75 -16.96
CA ILE A 96 -15.24 -7.82 -16.75
C ILE A 96 -15.71 -7.20 -18.07
N ASN A 97 -16.96 -6.75 -18.11
CA ASN A 97 -17.47 -6.00 -19.25
C ASN A 97 -16.71 -4.66 -19.39
N PRO A 98 -16.41 -4.18 -20.61
CA PRO A 98 -15.80 -2.87 -20.83
C PRO A 98 -16.50 -1.73 -20.10
N SER A 99 -17.84 -1.71 -20.08
CA SER A 99 -18.62 -0.70 -19.35
C SER A 99 -18.33 -0.69 -17.83
N THR A 100 -18.11 -1.87 -17.24
CA THR A 100 -17.71 -2.02 -15.83
C THR A 100 -16.29 -1.49 -15.60
N LEU A 101 -15.36 -1.74 -16.53
CA LEU A 101 -14.00 -1.21 -16.45
C LEU A 101 -14.02 0.32 -16.47
N TYR A 102 -14.73 0.93 -17.44
CA TYR A 102 -14.82 2.39 -17.57
C TYR A 102 -15.39 3.04 -16.30
N ARG A 103 -16.46 2.46 -15.73
CA ARG A 103 -17.04 2.95 -14.47
C ARG A 103 -16.03 2.87 -13.32
N LYS A 104 -15.36 1.73 -13.15
CA LYS A 104 -14.35 1.56 -12.09
C LYS A 104 -13.18 2.54 -12.25
N MET A 105 -12.72 2.76 -13.48
CA MET A 105 -11.67 3.74 -13.74
C MET A 105 -12.09 5.15 -13.37
N ALA A 106 -13.34 5.55 -13.66
CA ALA A 106 -13.88 6.84 -13.26
C ALA A 106 -13.99 6.97 -11.73
N ASP A 107 -14.57 5.96 -11.06
CA ASP A 107 -14.74 5.94 -9.60
C ASP A 107 -13.39 5.99 -8.86
N LEU A 108 -12.34 5.40 -9.44
CA LEU A 108 -10.98 5.36 -8.90
C LEU A 108 -10.10 6.55 -9.31
N GLY A 109 -10.65 7.51 -10.06
CA GLY A 109 -9.94 8.69 -10.54
C GLY A 109 -8.74 8.34 -11.44
N MET A 110 -8.91 7.36 -12.32
CA MET A 110 -7.92 7.00 -13.35
C MET A 110 -8.18 7.87 -14.59
N VAL A 111 -7.43 8.97 -14.72
CA VAL A 111 -7.56 9.90 -15.85
C VAL A 111 -7.04 9.22 -17.12
N SER A 112 -7.77 9.37 -18.22
CA SER A 112 -7.50 8.66 -19.49
C SER A 112 -6.28 9.18 -20.26
N ASP A 113 -5.59 10.23 -19.81
CA ASP A 113 -4.60 10.99 -20.58
C ASP A 113 -3.15 10.44 -20.54
N SER A 114 -2.88 9.31 -19.86
CA SER A 114 -1.51 8.77 -19.73
C SER A 114 -1.21 7.55 -20.60
N PHE A 115 -2.11 7.16 -21.51
CA PHE A 115 -1.98 5.92 -22.28
C PHE A 115 -2.29 6.07 -23.79
N SER A 116 -2.21 7.29 -24.33
CA SER A 116 -2.24 7.55 -25.79
C SER A 116 -0.89 7.33 -26.44
#